data_AF-A0A2H0PLJ6-F1
#
_entry.id   AF-A0A2H0PLJ6-F1
#
_cell.length_a   1.000
_cell.length_b   1.000
_cell.length_c   1.000
_cell.angle_alpha   90.00
_cell.angle_beta   90.00
_cell.angle_gamma   90.00
#
_symmetry.space_group_name_H-M   'P 1'
#
loop_
_entity.id
_entity.type
_entity.pdbx_description
1 polymer ?
#
loop_
_entity_poly.entity_id
_entity_poly.type
_entity_poly.pdbx_seq_one_letter_code
_entity_poly.pdbx_strand_id
1 'polypeptide(L)'
;MAETAKILNPGKKVLIADESAGCSLADKFTAENVREYRRLYPGSPVVTYINSYASVKAESDFCCTSANALRVVRYAAQEFGVRRVIFLPDTLMAENLENEFERRAEAIELIYPGKYDSKRTQCEVHEQFTADHLIEVRLQYHMKKSESDCAILVHWECAPEVLKEADFYGSTSEMGQYIADRPQLRRVYLATECEMSANLATEFPNVEFIRSCGVHCPHMRKINLLKLRNCLRDETPEVHVDMELATRARQAIDRMLAIL
;
A
#
# COMPACT_ATOMS: atom_id res chain seq x y z
N MET A 1 3.31 3.06 -10.24
CA MET A 1 2.64 1.86 -10.82
C MET A 1 2.95 1.70 -12.32
N ALA A 2 2.69 2.71 -13.16
CA ALA A 2 2.97 2.62 -14.60
C ALA A 2 4.45 2.32 -14.91
N GLU A 3 5.39 2.93 -14.16
CA GLU A 3 6.81 2.59 -14.21
C GLU A 3 7.08 1.11 -13.91
N THR A 4 6.43 0.53 -12.89
CA THR A 4 6.55 -0.89 -12.55
C THR A 4 6.09 -1.78 -13.71
N ALA A 5 4.98 -1.41 -14.36
CA ALA A 5 4.52 -2.12 -15.56
C ALA A 5 5.55 -2.05 -16.70
N LYS A 6 6.18 -0.89 -16.92
CA LYS A 6 7.25 -0.71 -17.92
C LYS A 6 8.51 -1.49 -17.56
N ILE A 7 8.93 -1.50 -16.29
CA ILE A 7 10.09 -2.26 -15.81
C ILE A 7 9.90 -3.77 -16.04
N LEU A 8 8.70 -4.29 -15.76
CA LEU A 8 8.37 -5.71 -15.97
C LEU A 8 8.14 -6.07 -17.45
N ASN A 9 7.90 -5.07 -18.31
CA ASN A 9 7.63 -5.26 -19.73
C ASN A 9 8.43 -4.27 -20.59
N PRO A 10 9.79 -4.33 -20.59
CA PRO A 10 10.61 -3.29 -21.21
C PRO A 10 10.38 -3.15 -22.72
N GLY A 11 10.05 -4.26 -23.41
CA GLY A 11 9.74 -4.28 -24.84
C GLY A 11 8.30 -3.91 -25.19
N LYS A 12 7.42 -3.62 -24.21
CA LYS A 12 6.04 -3.20 -24.48
C LYS A 12 5.89 -1.69 -24.34
N LYS A 13 4.97 -1.13 -25.13
CA LYS A 13 4.48 0.25 -24.96
C LYS A 13 3.58 0.28 -23.73
N VAL A 14 3.89 1.16 -22.78
CA VAL A 14 3.09 1.36 -21.57
C VAL A 14 2.65 2.80 -21.56
N LEU A 15 1.35 3.04 -21.38
CA LEU A 15 0.76 4.37 -21.43
C LEU A 15 0.22 4.78 -20.06
N ILE A 16 0.24 6.08 -19.76
CA ILE A 16 -0.43 6.67 -18.60
C ILE A 16 -1.27 7.85 -19.07
N ALA A 17 -2.56 7.88 -18.74
CA ALA A 17 -3.46 8.92 -19.27
C ALA A 17 -3.20 10.33 -18.69
N ASP A 18 -2.41 10.42 -17.61
CA ASP A 18 -1.97 11.68 -17.02
C ASP A 18 -0.63 11.46 -16.30
N GLU A 19 0.46 12.06 -16.81
CA GLU A 19 1.80 11.94 -16.21
C GLU A 19 1.90 12.57 -14.82
N SER A 20 0.99 13.48 -14.47
CA SER A 20 0.96 14.09 -13.14
C SER A 20 0.21 13.23 -12.10
N ALA A 21 -0.30 12.05 -12.49
CA ALA A 21 -0.88 11.07 -11.57
C ALA A 21 0.21 10.36 -10.73
N GLY A 22 0.79 11.13 -9.80
CA GLY A 22 1.79 10.68 -8.82
C GLY A 22 1.18 9.96 -7.62
N CYS A 23 1.89 10.00 -6.49
CA CYS A 23 1.44 9.40 -5.23
C CYS A 23 2.08 10.13 -4.07
N SER A 24 1.31 10.55 -3.08
CA SER A 24 1.80 11.31 -1.91
C SER A 24 2.94 10.60 -1.16
N LEU A 25 2.98 9.27 -1.16
CA LEU A 25 4.07 8.46 -0.61
C LEU A 25 5.31 8.49 -1.50
N ALA A 26 5.15 8.22 -2.80
CA ALA A 26 6.26 8.15 -3.75
C ALA A 26 6.92 9.52 -3.95
N ASP A 27 6.11 10.59 -3.98
CA ASP A 27 6.56 11.97 -4.22
C ASP A 27 7.45 12.52 -3.10
N LYS A 28 7.25 12.03 -1.87
CA LYS A 28 7.98 12.49 -0.68
C LYS A 28 9.27 11.72 -0.41
N PHE A 29 9.56 10.64 -1.15
CA PHE A 29 10.66 9.74 -0.82
C PHE A 29 11.56 9.43 -2.02
N THR A 30 12.85 9.73 -1.89
CA THR A 30 13.81 9.70 -3.00
C THR A 30 14.85 8.58 -2.86
N ALA A 31 15.55 8.28 -3.96
CA ALA A 31 16.68 7.35 -3.96
C ALA A 31 17.79 7.77 -2.97
N GLU A 32 18.02 9.07 -2.78
CA GLU A 32 19.01 9.55 -1.82
C GLU A 32 18.59 9.28 -0.38
N ASN A 33 17.28 9.33 -0.08
CA ASN A 33 16.79 8.91 1.23
C ASN A 33 17.07 7.43 1.48
N VAL A 34 16.89 6.55 0.48
CA VAL A 34 17.26 5.12 0.63
C VAL A 34 18.74 4.97 0.97
N ARG A 35 19.62 5.67 0.24
CA ARG A 35 21.08 5.62 0.48
C ARG A 35 21.44 6.15 1.85
N GLU A 36 20.78 7.21 2.31
CA GLU A 36 20.96 7.75 3.65
C GLU A 36 20.61 6.72 4.73
N TYR A 37 19.46 6.06 4.61
CA TYR A 37 19.07 4.98 5.53
C TYR A 37 20.07 3.83 5.51
N ARG A 38 20.58 3.43 4.35
CA ARG A 38 21.65 2.42 4.26
C ARG A 38 22.95 2.86 4.96
N ARG A 39 23.32 4.15 4.88
CA ARG A 39 24.49 4.69 5.59
C ARG A 39 24.29 4.71 7.11
N LEU A 40 23.08 5.05 7.57
CA LEU A 40 22.75 5.12 9.00
C LEU A 40 22.59 3.72 9.62
N TYR A 41 22.12 2.75 8.85
CA TYR A 41 21.82 1.40 9.31
C TYR A 41 22.50 0.33 8.44
N PRO A 42 23.84 0.30 8.40
CA PRO A 42 24.59 -0.63 7.55
C PRO A 42 24.26 -2.08 7.91
N GLY A 43 24.18 -2.94 6.89
CA GLY A 43 23.88 -4.37 7.03
C GLY A 43 22.38 -4.71 7.17
N SER A 44 21.49 -3.71 7.26
CA SER A 44 20.04 -3.95 7.27
C SER A 44 19.50 -3.99 5.84
N PRO A 45 18.71 -5.00 5.43
CA PRO A 45 18.09 -5.02 4.12
C PRO A 45 17.02 -3.93 4.02
N VAL A 46 16.88 -3.37 2.81
CA VAL A 46 15.87 -2.38 2.47
C VAL A 46 14.69 -3.04 1.77
N VAL A 47 13.54 -3.03 2.44
CA VAL A 47 12.24 -3.40 1.89
C VAL A 47 11.48 -2.12 1.55
N THR A 48 11.07 -1.96 0.30
CA THR A 48 10.37 -0.77 -0.17
C THR A 48 8.98 -1.12 -0.68
N TYR A 49 7.97 -0.44 -0.16
CA TYR A 49 6.61 -0.54 -0.64
C TYR A 49 6.49 -0.09 -2.10
N ILE A 50 5.67 -0.78 -2.88
CA ILE A 50 5.56 -0.58 -4.34
C ILE A 50 5.17 0.86 -4.71
N ASN A 51 4.55 1.60 -3.78
CA ASN A 51 4.21 3.02 -3.88
C ASN A 51 5.47 3.90 -3.74
N SER A 52 6.36 3.78 -4.72
CA SER A 52 7.65 4.46 -4.82
C SER A 52 8.06 4.60 -6.30
N TYR A 53 9.02 5.46 -6.62
CA TYR A 53 9.56 5.59 -7.98
C TYR A 53 10.55 4.49 -8.34
N ALA A 54 10.80 4.28 -9.64
CA ALA A 54 11.81 3.36 -10.15
C ALA A 54 13.20 3.62 -9.53
N SER A 55 13.56 4.89 -9.33
CA SER A 55 14.81 5.32 -8.70
C SER A 55 14.97 4.81 -7.27
N VAL A 56 13.90 4.80 -6.48
CA VAL A 56 13.90 4.26 -5.11
C VAL A 56 14.06 2.74 -5.16
N LYS A 57 13.28 2.06 -6.01
CA LYS A 57 13.33 0.60 -6.15
C LYS A 57 14.71 0.08 -6.54
N ALA A 58 15.44 0.84 -7.36
CA ALA A 58 16.80 0.49 -7.79
C ALA A 58 17.86 0.56 -6.68
N GLU A 59 17.52 1.16 -5.53
CA GLU A 59 18.37 1.23 -4.34
C GLU A 59 17.90 0.24 -3.25
N SER A 60 16.84 -0.52 -3.49
CA SER A 60 16.19 -1.42 -2.52
C SER A 60 16.59 -2.89 -2.74
N ASP A 61 16.57 -3.68 -1.67
CA ASP A 61 16.84 -5.14 -1.75
C ASP A 61 15.57 -5.91 -2.12
N PHE A 62 14.41 -5.43 -1.67
CA PHE A 62 13.11 -6.01 -1.95
C PHE A 62 12.06 -4.93 -2.19
N CYS A 63 11.12 -5.21 -3.08
CA CYS A 63 9.83 -4.52 -3.07
C CYS A 63 8.82 -5.27 -2.19
N CYS A 64 7.73 -4.62 -1.80
CA CYS A 64 6.55 -5.28 -1.24
C CYS A 64 5.26 -4.57 -1.64
N THR A 65 4.12 -5.21 -1.40
CA THR A 65 2.79 -4.64 -1.46
C THR A 65 2.12 -4.76 -0.09
N SER A 66 0.98 -4.10 0.13
CA SER A 66 0.21 -4.26 1.37
C SER A 66 -0.24 -5.71 1.61
N ALA A 67 -0.37 -6.52 0.55
CA ALA A 67 -0.77 -7.92 0.63
C ALA A 67 0.35 -8.88 1.08
N ASN A 68 1.63 -8.51 0.91
CA ASN A 68 2.75 -9.41 1.21
C ASN A 68 3.86 -8.80 2.06
N ALA A 69 3.74 -7.55 2.51
CA ALA A 69 4.79 -6.86 3.26
C ALA A 69 5.26 -7.61 4.51
N LEU A 70 4.34 -8.18 5.30
CA LEU A 70 4.70 -8.98 6.48
C LEU A 70 5.59 -10.18 6.10
N ARG A 71 5.25 -10.88 5.01
CA ARG A 71 6.02 -12.03 4.50
C ARG A 71 7.37 -11.60 3.95
N VAL A 72 7.40 -10.52 3.17
CA VAL A 72 8.63 -10.00 2.56
C VAL A 72 9.62 -9.51 3.62
N VAL A 73 9.16 -8.77 4.63
CA VAL A 73 10.03 -8.32 5.73
C VAL A 73 10.62 -9.50 6.50
N ARG A 74 9.79 -10.49 6.85
CA ARG A 74 10.26 -11.71 7.52
C ARG A 74 11.31 -12.44 6.69
N TYR A 75 11.03 -12.60 5.40
CA TYR A 75 11.94 -13.25 4.47
C TYR A 75 13.26 -12.47 4.31
N ALA A 76 13.20 -11.13 4.20
CA ALA A 76 14.37 -10.27 4.11
C ALA A 76 15.28 -10.38 5.35
N ALA A 77 14.68 -10.34 6.55
CA ALA A 77 15.39 -10.54 7.82
C ALA A 77 16.09 -11.92 7.85
N GLN A 78 15.38 -12.98 7.45
CA GLN A 78 15.90 -14.33 7.41
C GLN A 78 17.04 -14.50 6.40
N GLU A 79 16.87 -14.01 5.16
CA GLU A 79 17.87 -14.15 4.09
C GLU A 79 19.17 -13.43 4.45
N PHE A 80 19.08 -12.25 5.07
CA PHE A 80 20.25 -11.47 5.48
C PHE A 80 20.82 -11.95 6.82
N GLY A 81 20.14 -12.84 7.55
CA GLY A 81 20.57 -13.31 8.86
C GLY A 81 20.59 -12.20 9.92
N VAL A 82 19.73 -11.20 9.78
CA VAL A 82 19.66 -10.03 10.68
C VAL A 82 18.27 -9.89 11.29
N ARG A 83 18.18 -9.12 12.37
CA ARG A 83 16.90 -8.78 13.01
C ARG A 83 16.37 -7.40 12.63
N ARG A 84 17.22 -6.53 12.07
CA ARG A 84 16.84 -5.18 11.69
C ARG A 84 16.56 -5.10 10.20
N VAL A 85 15.42 -4.56 9.82
CA VAL A 85 15.02 -4.34 8.41
C VAL A 85 14.61 -2.88 8.24
N ILE A 86 15.05 -2.26 7.14
CA ILE A 86 14.62 -0.91 6.76
C ILE A 86 13.33 -1.04 5.93
N PHE A 87 12.26 -0.36 6.33
CA PHE A 87 10.97 -0.34 5.62
C PHE A 87 10.61 1.07 5.15
N LEU A 88 10.34 1.24 3.87
CA LEU A 88 10.14 2.56 3.23
C LEU A 88 8.93 2.54 2.27
N PRO A 89 8.29 3.70 1.99
CA PRO A 89 8.43 4.96 2.71
C PRO A 89 7.36 5.12 3.82
N ASP A 90 6.26 4.36 3.76
CA ASP A 90 5.07 4.58 4.58
C ASP A 90 5.32 4.29 6.07
N THR A 91 5.24 5.36 6.88
CA THR A 91 5.44 5.30 8.33
C THR A 91 4.37 4.49 9.04
N LEU A 92 3.09 4.68 8.68
CA LEU A 92 1.98 4.02 9.37
C LEU A 92 1.98 2.53 9.06
N MET A 93 2.21 2.16 7.80
CA MET A 93 2.34 0.77 7.41
C MET A 93 3.52 0.10 8.13
N ALA A 94 4.66 0.78 8.26
CA ALA A 94 5.82 0.26 8.99
C ALA A 94 5.51 0.05 10.48
N GLU A 95 4.87 1.02 11.12
CA GLU A 95 4.44 0.93 12.52
C GLU A 95 3.47 -0.24 12.74
N ASN A 96 2.52 -0.43 11.81
CA ASN A 96 1.58 -1.56 11.86
C ASN A 96 2.29 -2.91 11.66
N LEU A 97 3.28 -3.00 10.78
CA LEU A 97 4.08 -4.20 10.60
C LEU A 97 4.93 -4.51 11.85
N GLU A 98 5.54 -3.49 12.46
CA GLU A 98 6.31 -3.65 13.70
C GLU A 98 5.42 -4.17 14.84
N ASN A 99 4.25 -3.56 15.05
CA ASN A 99 3.25 -4.03 16.01
C ASN A 99 2.84 -5.50 15.77
N GLU A 100 2.74 -5.92 14.51
CA GLU A 100 2.45 -7.31 14.15
C GLU A 100 3.58 -8.27 14.48
N PHE A 101 4.84 -7.88 14.25
CA PHE A 101 5.99 -8.71 14.64
C PHE A 101 6.08 -8.84 16.16
N GLU A 102 5.85 -7.76 16.91
CA GLU A 102 5.79 -7.78 18.37
C GLU A 102 4.68 -8.71 18.87
N ARG A 103 3.46 -8.59 18.31
CA ARG A 103 2.31 -9.43 18.65
C ARG A 103 2.58 -10.92 18.40
N ARG A 104 3.40 -11.24 17.41
CA ARG A 104 3.78 -12.62 17.04
C ARG A 104 5.03 -13.13 17.77
N ALA A 105 5.60 -12.31 18.67
CA ALA A 105 6.88 -12.59 19.35
C ALA A 105 8.03 -12.86 18.36
N GLU A 106 7.99 -12.21 17.20
CA GLU A 106 9.05 -12.26 16.19
C GLU A 106 10.07 -11.15 16.47
N ALA A 107 11.34 -11.52 16.68
CA ALA A 107 12.41 -10.57 17.01
C ALA A 107 12.90 -9.81 15.76
N ILE A 108 12.02 -9.05 15.12
CA ILE A 108 12.30 -8.19 13.95
C ILE A 108 12.07 -6.73 14.35
N GLU A 109 13.12 -5.91 14.23
CA GLU A 109 13.10 -4.45 14.42
C GLU A 109 12.94 -3.78 13.05
N LEU A 110 11.94 -2.90 12.90
CA LEU A 110 11.80 -2.09 11.70
C LEU A 110 12.43 -0.71 11.88
N ILE A 111 13.15 -0.24 10.86
CA ILE A 111 13.62 1.13 10.73
C ILE A 111 12.85 1.79 9.60
N TYR A 112 12.17 2.89 9.89
CA TYR A 112 11.31 3.57 8.91
C TYR A 112 11.24 5.07 9.17
N PRO A 113 10.80 5.86 8.16
CA PRO A 113 10.70 7.31 8.30
C PRO A 113 9.76 7.72 9.42
N GLY A 114 10.21 8.64 10.26
CA GLY A 114 9.46 9.06 11.45
C GLY A 114 9.75 8.25 12.74
N LYS A 115 10.47 7.12 12.68
CA LYS A 115 10.81 6.35 13.90
C LYS A 115 11.87 7.03 14.75
N TYR A 116 12.97 7.44 14.10
CA TYR A 116 14.12 8.10 14.74
C TYR A 116 14.50 9.42 14.06
N ASP A 117 13.70 9.88 13.11
CA ASP A 117 13.88 11.14 12.38
C ASP A 117 12.53 11.87 12.19
N SER A 118 12.57 13.04 11.58
CA SER A 118 11.38 13.85 11.28
C SER A 118 10.79 13.59 9.88
N LYS A 119 11.23 12.55 9.16
CA LYS A 119 10.88 12.31 7.74
C LYS A 119 9.58 11.52 7.56
N ARG A 120 8.60 11.71 8.42
CA ARG A 120 7.32 10.96 8.37
C ARG A 120 6.70 11.05 6.98
N THR A 121 6.36 9.91 6.37
CA THR A 121 5.63 9.86 5.10
C THR A 121 4.41 8.97 5.21
N GLN A 122 3.29 9.43 4.69
CA GLN A 122 1.98 8.81 4.88
C GLN A 122 1.13 9.01 3.62
N CYS A 123 0.19 8.12 3.40
CA CYS A 123 -0.83 8.29 2.38
C CYS A 123 -1.83 9.36 2.81
N GLU A 124 -1.98 10.41 2.01
CA GLU A 124 -2.90 11.54 2.31
C GLU A 124 -4.37 11.14 2.36
N VAL A 125 -4.70 9.94 1.86
CA VAL A 125 -6.05 9.36 1.90
C VAL A 125 -6.25 8.64 3.23
N HIS A 126 -5.34 7.74 3.58
CA HIS A 126 -5.52 6.86 4.74
C HIS A 126 -5.22 7.55 6.08
N GLU A 127 -4.46 8.65 6.07
CA GLU A 127 -4.25 9.48 7.27
C GLU A 127 -5.52 10.23 7.73
N GLN A 128 -6.55 10.31 6.89
CA GLN A 128 -7.81 10.99 7.23
C GLN A 128 -8.72 10.15 8.14
N PHE A 129 -8.51 8.83 8.21
CA PHE A 129 -9.31 7.96 9.07
C PHE A 129 -8.86 8.04 10.51
N THR A 130 -9.81 8.18 11.43
CA THR A 130 -9.58 8.20 12.88
C THR A 130 -10.36 7.08 13.57
N ALA A 131 -9.89 6.66 14.75
CA ALA A 131 -10.61 5.67 15.55
C ALA A 131 -12.02 6.16 15.91
N ASP A 132 -12.17 7.44 16.27
CA ASP A 132 -13.46 8.06 16.57
C ASP A 132 -14.43 7.98 15.40
N HIS A 133 -13.97 8.23 14.17
CA HIS A 133 -14.80 8.09 12.97
C HIS A 133 -15.30 6.65 12.78
N LEU A 134 -14.46 5.64 13.04
CA LEU A 134 -14.89 4.24 12.99
C LEU A 134 -15.93 3.92 14.08
N ILE A 135 -15.75 4.44 15.28
CA ILE A 135 -16.71 4.29 16.39
C ILE A 135 -18.06 4.94 16.02
N GLU A 136 -18.05 6.14 15.45
CA GLU A 136 -19.24 6.83 14.97
C GLU A 136 -19.97 6.03 13.89
N VAL A 137 -19.25 5.46 12.93
CA VAL A 137 -19.82 4.54 11.92
C VAL A 137 -20.48 3.34 12.60
N ARG A 138 -19.85 2.72 13.60
CA ARG A 138 -20.46 1.61 14.35
C ARG A 138 -21.77 2.01 15.02
N LEU A 139 -21.80 3.18 15.66
CA LEU A 139 -22.98 3.69 16.34
C LEU A 139 -24.11 4.01 15.36
N GLN A 140 -23.79 4.73 14.28
CA GLN A 140 -24.75 5.18 13.28
C GLN A 140 -25.40 4.01 12.52
N TYR A 141 -24.61 3.00 12.16
CA TYR A 141 -25.06 1.87 11.34
C TYR A 141 -25.31 0.59 12.13
N HIS A 142 -25.30 0.67 13.47
CA HIS A 142 -25.50 -0.45 14.38
C HIS A 142 -24.57 -1.64 14.10
N MET A 143 -23.30 -1.37 13.76
CA MET A 143 -22.31 -2.38 13.42
C MET A 143 -21.43 -2.72 14.62
N LYS A 144 -21.82 -3.70 15.45
CA LYS A 144 -20.97 -4.04 16.59
C LYS A 144 -19.72 -4.79 16.15
N LYS A 145 -18.63 -4.56 16.88
CA LYS A 145 -17.35 -5.19 16.61
C LYS A 145 -17.44 -6.70 16.80
N SER A 146 -16.85 -7.44 15.88
CA SER A 146 -16.84 -8.90 15.84
C SER A 146 -18.23 -9.56 15.68
N GLU A 147 -19.25 -8.83 15.21
CA GLU A 147 -20.51 -9.46 14.79
C GLU A 147 -20.35 -10.18 13.45
N SER A 148 -21.14 -11.23 13.23
CA SER A 148 -20.98 -12.09 12.06
C SER A 148 -21.50 -11.48 10.76
N ASP A 149 -22.50 -10.61 10.84
CA ASP A 149 -23.22 -10.04 9.70
C ASP A 149 -22.77 -8.62 9.33
N CYS A 150 -21.82 -8.04 10.06
CA CYS A 150 -21.23 -6.74 9.71
C CYS A 150 -19.73 -6.67 9.99
N ALA A 151 -19.00 -5.85 9.23
CA ALA A 151 -17.56 -5.66 9.45
C ALA A 151 -17.06 -4.27 9.01
N ILE A 152 -16.10 -3.74 9.76
CA ILE A 152 -15.24 -2.61 9.37
C ILE A 152 -13.91 -3.19 8.87
N LEU A 153 -13.59 -2.95 7.60
CA LEU A 153 -12.30 -3.36 7.01
C LEU A 153 -11.41 -2.12 6.80
N VAL A 154 -10.15 -2.19 7.24
CA VAL A 154 -9.22 -1.05 7.27
C VAL A 154 -7.94 -1.36 6.50
N HIS A 155 -7.39 -0.39 5.78
CA HIS A 155 -6.15 -0.61 5.05
C HIS A 155 -4.92 -0.52 5.97
N TRP A 156 -3.84 -1.26 5.66
CA TRP A 156 -2.57 -1.21 6.38
C TRP A 156 -1.92 0.18 6.49
N GLU A 157 -2.31 1.11 5.63
CA GLU A 157 -1.80 2.50 5.60
C GLU A 157 -2.51 3.41 6.61
N CYS A 158 -3.53 2.94 7.32
CA CYS A 158 -4.19 3.70 8.39
C CYS A 158 -3.39 3.64 9.70
N ALA A 159 -3.68 4.57 10.62
CA ALA A 159 -2.98 4.64 11.90
C ALA A 159 -3.28 3.42 12.81
N PRO A 160 -2.37 2.99 13.70
CA PRO A 160 -2.56 1.81 14.54
C PRO A 160 -3.84 1.81 15.37
N GLU A 161 -4.26 2.97 15.87
CA GLU A 161 -5.53 3.14 16.59
C GLU A 161 -6.76 2.87 15.72
N VAL A 162 -6.68 3.14 14.41
CA VAL A 162 -7.74 2.82 13.45
C VAL A 162 -7.78 1.31 13.20
N LEU A 163 -6.62 0.67 13.05
CA LEU A 163 -6.53 -0.79 12.88
C LEU A 163 -7.08 -1.53 14.09
N LYS A 164 -6.85 -1.01 15.30
CA LYS A 164 -7.42 -1.58 16.53
C LYS A 164 -8.94 -1.60 16.50
N GLU A 165 -9.61 -0.66 15.82
CA GLU A 165 -11.07 -0.62 15.69
C GLU A 165 -11.64 -1.46 14.54
N ALA A 166 -10.78 -1.95 13.66
CA ALA A 166 -11.16 -2.81 12.55
C ALA A 166 -11.61 -4.21 13.00
N ASP A 167 -12.53 -4.81 12.24
CA ASP A 167 -12.81 -6.25 12.30
C ASP A 167 -11.79 -7.04 11.45
N PHE A 168 -11.16 -6.35 10.49
CA PHE A 168 -10.08 -6.87 9.66
C PHE A 168 -9.25 -5.72 9.10
N TYR A 169 -7.94 -5.92 9.00
CA TYR A 169 -7.07 -5.01 8.25
C TYR A 169 -6.22 -5.78 7.24
N GLY A 170 -6.03 -5.18 6.08
CA GLY A 170 -5.48 -5.85 4.92
C GLY A 170 -5.23 -4.91 3.74
N SER A 171 -4.62 -5.44 2.69
CA SER A 171 -4.72 -4.89 1.35
C SER A 171 -6.15 -4.92 0.84
N THR A 172 -6.42 -4.17 -0.21
CA THR A 172 -7.73 -4.13 -0.86
C THR A 172 -8.15 -5.50 -1.43
N SER A 173 -7.22 -6.28 -1.96
CA SER A 173 -7.47 -7.66 -2.39
C SER A 173 -7.81 -8.59 -1.22
N GLU A 174 -7.10 -8.46 -0.09
CA GLU A 174 -7.41 -9.23 1.12
C GLU A 174 -8.77 -8.85 1.72
N MET A 175 -9.20 -7.59 1.61
CA MET A 175 -10.56 -7.18 1.99
C MET A 175 -11.62 -7.87 1.12
N GLY A 176 -11.40 -7.92 -0.20
CA GLY A 176 -12.29 -8.66 -1.10
C GLY A 176 -12.37 -10.14 -0.74
N GLN A 177 -11.23 -10.77 -0.44
CA GLN A 177 -11.18 -12.16 0.04
C GLN A 177 -11.90 -12.33 1.38
N TYR A 178 -11.72 -11.41 2.33
CA TYR A 178 -12.40 -11.44 3.62
C TYR A 178 -13.93 -11.48 3.48
N ILE A 179 -14.48 -10.70 2.54
CA ILE A 179 -15.91 -10.67 2.21
C ILE A 179 -16.34 -11.97 1.54
N ALA A 180 -15.57 -12.45 0.55
CA ALA A 180 -15.85 -13.71 -0.15
C ALA A 180 -15.92 -14.91 0.81
N ASP A 181 -15.05 -14.94 1.82
CA ASP A 181 -14.99 -16.01 2.83
C ASP A 181 -16.12 -15.93 3.87
N ARG A 182 -16.96 -14.89 3.84
CA ARG A 182 -18.02 -14.62 4.84
C ARG A 182 -19.37 -14.38 4.16
N PRO A 183 -20.04 -15.43 3.65
CA PRO A 183 -21.32 -15.30 2.96
C PRO A 183 -22.46 -14.76 3.84
N GLN A 184 -22.31 -14.82 5.17
CA GLN A 184 -23.26 -14.26 6.13
C GLN A 184 -23.13 -12.74 6.31
N LEU A 185 -22.08 -12.12 5.77
CA LEU A 185 -21.80 -10.70 5.90
C LEU A 185 -22.86 -9.92 5.10
N ARG A 186 -23.58 -9.03 5.77
CA ARG A 186 -24.65 -8.21 5.18
C ARG A 186 -24.24 -6.78 5.00
N ARG A 187 -23.32 -6.27 5.84
CA ARG A 187 -22.95 -4.86 5.87
C ARG A 187 -21.46 -4.68 6.06
N VAL A 188 -20.84 -3.88 5.22
CA VAL A 188 -19.40 -3.62 5.30
C VAL A 188 -19.14 -2.13 5.21
N TYR A 189 -18.27 -1.64 6.09
CA TYR A 189 -17.66 -0.33 5.94
C TYR A 189 -16.19 -0.50 5.60
N LEU A 190 -15.73 0.25 4.60
CA LEU A 190 -14.35 0.21 4.12
C LEU A 190 -13.65 1.53 4.48
N ALA A 191 -12.67 1.47 5.38
CA ALA A 191 -11.78 2.59 5.66
C ALA A 191 -10.61 2.59 4.66
N THR A 192 -10.95 2.92 3.41
CA THR A 192 -9.99 3.08 2.32
C THR A 192 -10.56 4.06 1.27
N GLU A 193 -9.88 4.18 0.13
CA GLU A 193 -10.31 5.04 -0.98
C GLU A 193 -11.73 4.66 -1.47
N CYS A 194 -12.59 5.65 -1.66
CA CYS A 194 -14.02 5.43 -1.88
C CYS A 194 -14.36 4.65 -3.16
N GLU A 195 -13.58 4.77 -4.24
CA GLU A 195 -13.83 4.02 -5.48
C GLU A 195 -13.59 2.52 -5.28
N MET A 196 -12.69 2.11 -4.37
CA MET A 196 -12.56 0.71 -3.97
C MET A 196 -13.88 0.13 -3.45
N SER A 197 -14.65 0.89 -2.67
CA SER A 197 -15.97 0.43 -2.21
C SER A 197 -16.97 0.27 -3.36
N ALA A 198 -16.84 1.03 -4.45
CA ALA A 198 -17.68 0.84 -5.64
C ALA A 198 -17.34 -0.46 -6.38
N ASN A 199 -16.04 -0.77 -6.49
CA ASN A 199 -15.59 -1.99 -7.15
C ASN A 199 -16.10 -3.22 -6.40
N LEU A 200 -15.87 -3.27 -5.08
CA LEU A 200 -16.34 -4.39 -4.25
C LEU A 200 -17.87 -4.48 -4.17
N ALA A 201 -18.60 -3.36 -4.20
CA ALA A 201 -20.07 -3.39 -4.29
C ALA A 201 -20.59 -4.01 -5.59
N THR A 202 -19.81 -3.91 -6.68
CA THR A 202 -20.15 -4.55 -7.96
C THR A 202 -19.90 -6.06 -7.90
N GLU A 203 -18.83 -6.49 -7.21
CA GLU A 203 -18.48 -7.89 -7.03
C GLU A 203 -19.39 -8.61 -6.02
N PHE A 204 -19.84 -7.90 -4.98
CA PHE A 204 -20.66 -8.44 -3.89
C PHE A 204 -22.00 -7.70 -3.76
N PRO A 205 -22.93 -7.87 -4.72
CA PRO A 205 -24.17 -7.08 -4.78
C PRO A 205 -25.15 -7.35 -3.62
N ASN A 206 -24.95 -8.44 -2.87
CA ASN A 206 -25.77 -8.80 -1.71
C ASN A 206 -25.27 -8.19 -0.39
N VAL A 207 -24.13 -7.48 -0.41
CA VAL A 207 -23.55 -6.82 0.76
C VAL A 207 -23.83 -5.32 0.67
N GLU A 208 -24.35 -4.73 1.74
CA GLU A 208 -24.52 -3.29 1.88
C GLU A 208 -23.17 -2.64 2.19
N PHE A 209 -22.63 -1.86 1.24
CA PHE A 209 -21.39 -1.11 1.45
C PHE A 209 -21.68 0.30 1.97
N ILE A 210 -21.22 0.58 3.20
CA ILE A 210 -21.17 1.93 3.77
C ILE A 210 -19.86 2.57 3.31
N ARG A 211 -19.97 3.77 2.73
CA ARG A 211 -18.88 4.40 1.99
C ARG A 211 -18.48 5.73 2.62
N SER A 212 -17.18 5.97 2.68
CA SER A 212 -16.62 7.30 2.99
C SER A 212 -16.52 8.15 1.73
N CYS A 213 -17.67 8.63 1.26
CA CYS A 213 -17.78 9.43 0.03
C CYS A 213 -17.00 10.76 0.04
N GLY A 214 -16.36 11.13 1.14
CA GLY A 214 -15.46 12.29 1.23
C GLY A 214 -13.97 11.96 1.01
N VAL A 215 -13.58 10.68 1.06
CA VAL A 215 -12.17 10.26 1.09
C VAL A 215 -11.76 9.66 -0.26
N HIS A 216 -10.98 10.41 -1.03
CA HIS A 216 -10.54 10.02 -2.37
C HIS A 216 -9.08 10.38 -2.59
N CYS A 217 -8.39 9.61 -3.43
CA CYS A 217 -7.05 9.98 -3.86
C CYS A 217 -7.13 11.02 -4.99
N PRO A 218 -6.66 12.27 -4.79
CA PRO A 218 -6.68 13.30 -5.83
C PRO A 218 -5.77 12.93 -7.01
N HIS A 219 -4.74 12.10 -6.78
CA HIS A 219 -3.87 11.61 -7.86
C HIS A 219 -4.56 10.58 -8.75
N MET A 220 -5.26 9.59 -8.17
CA MET A 220 -5.99 8.58 -8.95
C MET A 220 -7.08 9.23 -9.83
N ARG A 221 -7.81 10.21 -9.28
CA ARG A 221 -8.88 10.94 -9.98
C ARG A 221 -8.41 11.79 -11.17
N LYS A 222 -7.11 12.00 -11.33
CA LYS A 222 -6.58 12.67 -12.53
C LYS A 222 -6.85 11.86 -13.79
N ILE A 223 -6.93 10.53 -13.66
CA ILE A 223 -7.31 9.62 -14.74
C ILE A 223 -8.83 9.70 -14.93
N ASN A 224 -9.27 10.02 -16.15
CA ASN A 224 -10.70 10.10 -16.48
C ASN A 224 -10.95 9.60 -17.91
N LEU A 225 -12.22 9.36 -18.25
CA LEU A 225 -12.63 8.79 -19.53
C LEU A 225 -12.14 9.60 -20.74
N LEU A 226 -12.12 10.94 -20.64
CA LEU A 226 -11.67 11.80 -21.73
C LEU A 226 -10.16 11.63 -21.97
N LYS A 227 -9.37 11.66 -20.90
CA LYS A 227 -7.92 11.46 -20.98
C LYS A 227 -7.58 10.04 -21.43
N LEU A 228 -8.29 9.03 -20.93
CA LEU A 228 -8.11 7.64 -21.36
C LEU A 228 -8.41 7.47 -22.85
N ARG A 229 -9.52 8.03 -23.35
CA ARG A 229 -9.86 8.03 -24.77
C ARG A 229 -8.76 8.67 -25.62
N ASN A 230 -8.28 9.85 -25.21
CA ASN A 230 -7.23 10.55 -25.95
C ASN A 230 -5.92 9.76 -25.91
N CYS A 231 -5.56 9.21 -24.75
CA CYS A 231 -4.36 8.40 -24.55
C CYS A 231 -4.36 7.15 -25.44
N LEU A 232 -5.50 6.46 -25.59
CA LEU A 232 -5.64 5.31 -26.48
C LEU A 232 -5.64 5.71 -27.97
N ARG A 233 -6.30 6.81 -28.33
CA ARG A 233 -6.36 7.30 -29.73
C ARG A 233 -4.99 7.75 -30.23
N ASP A 234 -4.27 8.49 -29.38
CA ASP A 234 -3.01 9.16 -29.73
C ASP A 234 -1.79 8.32 -29.32
N GLU A 235 -2.01 7.22 -28.60
CA GLU A 235 -1.01 6.33 -28.00
C GLU A 235 0.12 7.06 -27.26
N THR A 236 -0.26 8.06 -26.47
CA THR A 236 0.65 8.96 -25.74
C THR A 236 -0.03 9.45 -24.46
N PRO A 237 0.71 9.80 -23.39
CA PRO A 237 2.16 9.68 -23.21
C PRO A 237 2.61 8.25 -22.93
N GLU A 238 3.77 7.89 -23.52
CA GLU A 238 4.46 6.64 -23.23
C GLU A 238 5.32 6.79 -21.96
N VAL A 239 5.24 5.79 -21.11
CA VAL A 239 6.07 5.67 -19.91
C VAL A 239 7.45 5.15 -20.31
N HIS A 240 8.47 5.98 -20.08
CA HIS A 240 9.86 5.62 -20.29
C HIS A 240 10.59 5.48 -18.95
N VAL A 241 11.37 4.40 -18.81
CA VAL A 241 12.28 4.19 -17.69
C VAL A 241 13.62 3.82 -18.30
N ASP A 242 14.69 4.46 -17.84
CA ASP A 242 16.06 4.14 -18.28
C ASP A 242 16.36 2.64 -18.07
N MET A 243 17.07 2.02 -19.01
CA MET A 243 17.28 0.57 -19.02
C MET A 243 18.18 0.09 -17.87
N GLU A 244 19.20 0.86 -17.50
CA GLU A 244 20.07 0.53 -16.37
C GLU A 244 19.27 0.64 -15.07
N LEU A 245 18.50 1.72 -14.93
CA LEU A 245 17.62 1.92 -13.79
C LEU A 245 16.56 0.82 -13.68
N ALA A 246 15.91 0.47 -14.79
CA ALA A 246 14.91 -0.58 -14.85
C ALA A 246 15.49 -1.94 -14.45
N THR A 247 16.70 -2.27 -14.91
CA THR A 247 17.39 -3.51 -14.56
C THR A 247 17.63 -3.63 -13.06
N ARG A 248 18.10 -2.55 -12.43
CA ARG A 248 18.32 -2.51 -10.98
C ARG A 248 17.01 -2.58 -10.19
N ALA A 249 16.01 -1.76 -10.56
CA ALA A 249 14.70 -1.76 -9.92
C ALA A 249 13.98 -3.12 -10.05
N ARG A 250 14.19 -3.81 -11.17
CA ARG A 250 13.61 -5.12 -11.42
C ARG A 250 14.10 -6.18 -10.44
N GLN A 251 15.34 -6.11 -9.96
CA GLN A 251 15.85 -7.08 -8.98
C GLN A 251 15.01 -7.09 -7.71
N ALA A 252 14.68 -5.92 -7.17
CA ALA A 252 13.82 -5.78 -5.99
C ALA A 252 12.38 -6.26 -6.24
N ILE A 253 11.84 -5.98 -7.44
CA ILE A 253 10.49 -6.41 -7.84
C ILE A 253 10.44 -7.94 -8.03
N ASP A 254 11.39 -8.54 -8.74
CA ASP A 254 11.40 -9.99 -8.98
C ASP A 254 11.56 -10.76 -7.66
N ARG A 255 12.37 -10.24 -6.73
CA ARG A 255 12.49 -10.79 -5.36
C ARG A 255 11.17 -10.71 -4.58
N MET A 256 10.41 -9.63 -4.72
CA MET A 256 9.04 -9.54 -4.16
C MET A 256 8.12 -10.60 -4.75
N LEU A 257 8.13 -10.76 -6.08
CA LEU A 257 7.25 -11.68 -6.79
C LEU A 257 7.54 -13.15 -6.45
N ALA A 258 8.79 -13.49 -6.15
CA ALA A 258 9.18 -14.81 -5.67
C ALA A 258 8.62 -15.16 -4.26
N ILE A 259 8.08 -14.16 -3.53
CA ILE A 259 7.54 -14.28 -2.17
C ILE A 259 6.01 -14.11 -2.17
N LEU A 260 5.35 -14.19 -3.34
CA LEU A 260 3.88 -14.17 -3.45
C LEU A 260 3.21 -15.41 -2.87
#